data_AF-A0A520I6V2-F1
#
_entry.id   AF-A0A520I6V2-F1
#
_cell.length_a   1.000
_cell.length_b   1.000
_cell.length_c   1.000
_cell.angle_alpha   90.00
_cell.angle_beta   90.00
_cell.angle_gamma   90.00
#
_symmetry.space_group_name_H-M   'P 1'
#
loop_
_entity.id
_entity.type
_entity.pdbx_description
1 polymer ?
#
loop_
_entity_poly.entity_id
_entity_poly.type
_entity_poly.pdbx_seq_one_letter_code
_entity_poly.pdbx_strand_id
1 'polypeptide(L)'
;MTVFGRWIGRFALLTVAVLGLAGPAQAEDGYDLWLRYRTPAMASLRAAATIEARGDTPTLRVAVEELRRGLGLFGTGAPPILLATANDSDVAALRLPLAALGDEGYRVGQVTIGTRRVVLVTANTDRGVLYGSFALLRHLQTGGSLDRIALTSTPRVKLRVLDHWDNLDGVVERGYAGASLWDWWTLPDFRDPRYTDYARANASIGINGTVLNNVNAKAESLTAPYIAKAAALADVFRPYGIKVYLSARFSAPIELGGLKTADPLDPQVAAWWKAKSDEIYRSIPDFGGFLVKANSEGQPGPRDYHRSHADGANMLAAAVAPHGGIVMWRAFVYAETDPDDRAKQAYTEFKPLDGKFAP
;
A
#
# COMPACT_ATOMS: atom_id res chain seq x y z
N MET A 1 24.25 20.87 -63.67
CA MET A 1 23.19 20.62 -62.68
C MET A 1 22.17 21.73 -62.77
N THR A 2 20.91 21.40 -63.05
CA THR A 2 19.82 22.38 -63.16
C THR A 2 19.59 23.09 -61.83
N VAL A 3 19.12 24.34 -61.86
CA VAL A 3 18.79 25.13 -60.66
C VAL A 3 17.88 24.31 -59.72
N PHE A 4 16.95 23.55 -60.29
CA PHE A 4 16.05 22.63 -59.58
C PHE A 4 16.76 21.56 -58.72
N GLY A 5 17.83 20.94 -59.23
CA GLY A 5 18.60 19.93 -58.48
C GLY A 5 19.36 20.51 -57.27
N ARG A 6 19.74 21.79 -57.33
CA ARG A 6 20.36 22.49 -56.19
C ARG A 6 19.36 22.78 -55.07
N TRP A 7 18.10 23.06 -55.41
CA TRP A 7 17.03 23.25 -54.42
C TRP A 7 16.67 21.96 -53.69
N ILE A 8 16.58 20.85 -54.42
CA ILE A 8 16.32 19.52 -53.83
C ILE A 8 17.45 19.12 -52.88
N GLY A 9 18.72 19.30 -53.29
CA GLY A 9 19.86 18.98 -52.44
C GLY A 9 19.92 19.83 -51.15
N ARG A 10 19.62 21.13 -51.25
CA ARG A 10 19.55 22.03 -50.09
C ARG A 10 18.40 21.69 -49.16
N PHE A 11 17.23 21.34 -49.71
CA PHE A 11 16.08 20.95 -48.90
C PHE A 11 16.33 19.63 -48.17
N ALA A 12 16.93 18.64 -48.85
CA ALA A 12 17.32 17.37 -48.24
C ALA A 12 18.36 17.55 -47.11
N LEU A 13 19.38 18.39 -47.32
CA LEU A 13 20.36 18.74 -46.29
C LEU A 13 19.72 19.46 -45.09
N LEU A 14 18.76 20.37 -45.33
CA LEU A 14 18.05 21.06 -44.27
C LEU A 14 17.17 20.11 -43.46
N THR A 15 16.47 19.18 -44.12
CA THR A 15 15.63 18.16 -43.45
C THR A 15 16.47 17.20 -42.62
N VAL A 16 17.63 16.75 -43.13
CA VAL A 16 18.56 15.91 -42.37
C VAL A 16 19.15 16.67 -41.18
N ALA A 17 19.47 17.96 -41.34
CA ALA A 17 19.92 18.80 -40.23
C ALA A 17 18.83 19.00 -39.17
N VAL A 18 17.57 19.21 -39.57
CA VAL A 18 16.43 19.35 -38.64
C VAL A 18 16.13 18.04 -37.91
N LEU A 19 16.18 16.89 -38.61
CA LEU A 19 16.02 15.57 -37.98
C LEU A 19 17.20 15.21 -37.08
N GLY A 20 18.42 15.66 -37.41
CA GLY A 20 19.60 15.52 -36.56
C GLY A 20 19.61 16.43 -35.33
N LEU A 21 18.81 17.51 -35.35
CA LEU A 21 18.59 18.42 -34.22
C LEU A 21 17.41 18.01 -33.32
N ALA A 22 16.56 17.11 -33.79
CA ALA A 22 15.50 16.50 -32.98
C ALA A 22 16.13 15.45 -32.04
N GLY A 23 16.48 15.87 -30.81
CA GLY A 23 16.85 14.93 -29.76
C GLY A 23 15.73 13.92 -29.50
N PRO A 24 16.03 12.73 -28.95
CA PRO A 24 14.99 11.77 -28.57
C PRO A 24 14.02 12.47 -27.62
N ALA A 25 12.74 12.50 -27.99
CA ALA A 25 11.70 12.89 -27.04
C ALA A 25 11.77 11.87 -25.89
N GLN A 26 12.12 12.33 -24.69
CA GLN A 26 11.92 11.52 -23.48
C GLN A 26 10.42 11.46 -23.23
N ALA A 27 9.75 10.53 -23.91
CA ALA A 27 8.34 10.29 -23.74
C ALA A 27 8.11 9.74 -22.33
N GLU A 28 7.29 10.44 -21.56
CA GLU A 28 6.81 9.96 -20.28
C GLU A 28 5.61 9.05 -20.52
N ASP A 29 5.72 7.80 -20.07
CA ASP A 29 4.66 6.79 -20.20
C ASP A 29 3.75 6.71 -18.94
N GLY A 30 4.12 7.42 -17.89
CA GLY A 30 3.37 7.50 -16.63
C GLY A 30 3.63 6.35 -15.65
N TYR A 31 4.52 5.40 -15.97
CA TYR A 31 4.80 4.23 -15.12
C TYR A 31 5.21 4.61 -13.69
N ASP A 32 6.09 5.61 -13.56
CA ASP A 32 6.63 6.07 -12.27
C ASP A 32 5.65 6.91 -11.43
N LEU A 33 4.47 7.22 -11.97
CA LEU A 33 3.46 8.08 -11.34
C LEU A 33 4.08 9.42 -10.89
N TRP A 34 4.11 9.69 -9.57
CA TRP A 34 4.69 10.89 -8.97
C TRP A 34 6.14 10.70 -8.47
N LEU A 35 6.69 9.47 -8.46
CA LEU A 35 8.05 9.16 -7.98
C LEU A 35 9.11 9.41 -9.06
N ARG A 36 8.99 10.54 -9.75
CA ARG A 36 9.83 10.95 -10.87
C ARG A 36 11.10 11.63 -10.36
N TYR A 37 12.12 10.84 -10.07
CA TYR A 37 13.42 11.31 -9.57
C TYR A 37 14.31 11.89 -10.67
N ARG A 38 13.82 12.95 -11.31
CA ARG A 38 14.53 13.61 -12.40
C ARG A 38 15.67 14.47 -11.84
N THR A 39 16.87 14.28 -12.36
CA THR A 39 18.03 15.13 -12.08
C THR A 39 17.78 16.53 -12.66
N PRO A 40 17.96 17.62 -11.89
CA PRO A 40 17.95 18.97 -12.46
C PRO A 40 19.02 19.11 -13.55
N ALA A 41 18.72 19.80 -14.65
CA ALA A 41 19.58 19.92 -15.84
C ALA A 41 21.00 20.48 -15.58
N MET A 42 21.26 21.04 -14.39
CA MET A 42 22.56 21.60 -13.97
C MET A 42 23.27 20.80 -12.85
N ALA A 43 22.79 19.60 -12.51
CA ALA A 43 23.45 18.77 -11.51
C ALA A 43 24.75 18.17 -12.10
N SER A 44 25.87 18.86 -11.92
CA SER A 44 27.19 18.33 -12.28
C SER A 44 27.47 17.01 -11.56
N LEU A 45 28.12 16.07 -12.25
CA LEU A 45 28.62 14.79 -11.71
C LEU A 45 29.70 15.05 -10.63
N ARG A 46 29.29 15.41 -9.42
CA ARG A 46 30.13 15.42 -8.21
C ARG A 46 29.44 14.63 -7.10
N ALA A 47 30.25 14.09 -6.19
CA ALA A 47 29.90 13.03 -5.23
C ALA A 47 28.49 13.18 -4.64
N ALA A 48 27.64 12.19 -4.92
CA ALA A 48 26.28 12.10 -4.42
C ALA A 48 26.26 11.99 -2.88
N ALA A 49 25.15 12.38 -2.27
CA ALA A 49 24.96 12.24 -0.82
C ALA A 49 25.27 10.79 -0.38
N THR A 50 26.07 10.63 0.67
CA THR A 50 26.26 9.31 1.29
C THR A 50 25.01 8.98 2.10
N ILE A 51 24.43 7.80 1.87
CA ILE A 51 23.25 7.31 2.60
C ILE A 51 23.68 6.18 3.53
N GLU A 52 23.48 6.35 4.82
CA GLU A 52 23.81 5.40 5.89
C GLU A 52 22.53 5.05 6.67
N ALA A 53 22.38 3.78 7.07
CA ALA A 53 21.32 3.34 7.98
C ALA A 53 21.92 2.64 9.21
N ARG A 54 21.37 2.93 10.38
CA ARG A 54 21.67 2.26 11.65
C ARG A 54 20.69 1.11 11.86
N GLY A 55 21.05 -0.06 11.35
CA GLY A 55 20.22 -1.26 11.34
C GLY A 55 20.11 -1.85 9.94
N ASP A 56 19.72 -3.13 9.88
CA ASP A 56 19.59 -3.88 8.62
C ASP A 56 18.26 -4.65 8.57
N THR A 57 17.16 -3.93 8.80
CA THR A 57 15.82 -4.48 8.64
C THR A 57 15.36 -4.37 7.18
N PRO A 58 14.43 -5.23 6.71
CA PRO A 58 13.89 -5.12 5.36
C PRO A 58 13.33 -3.73 5.04
N THR A 59 12.67 -3.08 6.00
CA THR A 59 12.10 -1.74 5.84
C THR A 59 13.18 -0.65 5.72
N LEU A 60 14.23 -0.71 6.53
CA LEU A 60 15.34 0.23 6.40
C LEU A 60 16.10 0.04 5.08
N ARG A 61 16.26 -1.21 4.61
CA ARG A 61 16.86 -1.49 3.29
C ARG A 61 16.09 -0.83 2.16
N VAL A 62 14.77 -1.01 2.08
CA VAL A 62 13.97 -0.35 1.02
C VAL A 62 13.96 1.17 1.16
N ALA A 63 14.01 1.73 2.38
CA ALA A 63 14.14 3.17 2.59
C ALA A 63 15.48 3.73 2.06
N VAL A 64 16.58 3.01 2.31
CA VAL A 64 17.91 3.35 1.75
C VAL A 64 17.92 3.23 0.23
N GLU A 65 17.37 2.15 -0.32
CA GLU A 65 17.27 1.94 -1.77
C GLU A 65 16.45 3.04 -2.44
N GLU A 66 15.36 3.49 -1.82
CA GLU A 66 14.52 4.54 -2.37
C GLU A 66 15.25 5.90 -2.40
N LEU A 67 15.96 6.25 -1.32
CA LEU A 67 16.81 7.44 -1.31
C LEU A 67 17.95 7.32 -2.33
N ARG A 68 18.49 6.12 -2.55
CA ARG A 68 19.50 5.85 -3.60
C ARG A 68 18.94 6.10 -5.00
N ARG A 69 17.72 5.64 -5.27
CA ARG A 69 17.01 5.92 -6.54
C ARG A 69 16.80 7.43 -6.72
N GLY A 70 16.50 8.14 -5.63
CA GLY A 70 16.34 9.58 -5.59
C GLY A 70 17.62 10.42 -5.57
N LEU A 71 18.82 9.81 -5.70
CA LEU A 71 20.09 10.51 -5.45
C LEU A 71 20.30 11.78 -6.28
N GLY A 72 19.73 11.81 -7.49
CA GLY A 72 19.77 12.96 -8.38
C GLY A 72 19.13 14.24 -7.82
N LEU A 73 18.32 14.11 -6.76
CA LEU A 73 17.61 15.23 -6.14
C LEU A 73 18.41 15.98 -5.07
N PHE A 74 19.42 15.37 -4.44
CA PHE A 74 20.11 15.99 -3.30
C PHE A 74 21.09 17.11 -3.71
N GLY A 75 21.41 17.21 -5.01
CA GLY A 75 22.39 18.16 -5.52
C GLY A 75 23.83 17.82 -5.10
N THR A 76 24.79 18.60 -5.57
CA THR A 76 26.21 18.38 -5.28
C THR A 76 26.59 18.86 -3.87
N GLY A 77 27.36 18.07 -3.13
CA GLY A 77 27.87 18.46 -1.80
C GLY A 77 26.84 18.37 -0.67
N ALA A 78 25.73 17.67 -0.89
CA ALA A 78 24.75 17.39 0.15
C ALA A 78 25.39 16.70 1.36
N PRO A 79 24.99 17.05 2.61
CA PRO A 79 25.43 16.33 3.79
C PRO A 79 25.03 14.84 3.71
N PRO A 80 25.77 13.95 4.38
CA PRO A 80 25.34 12.55 4.52
C PRO A 80 23.93 12.47 5.11
N ILE A 81 23.15 11.51 4.62
CA ILE A 81 21.80 11.20 5.11
C ILE A 81 21.90 9.97 6.00
N LEU A 82 21.44 10.10 7.25
CA LEU A 82 21.42 9.03 8.22
C LEU A 82 19.98 8.60 8.51
N LEU A 83 19.71 7.30 8.39
CA LEU A 83 18.44 6.68 8.75
C LEU A 83 18.65 5.93 10.07
N ALA A 84 17.91 6.28 11.10
CA ALA A 84 18.02 5.64 12.40
C ALA A 84 16.72 5.79 13.20
N THR A 85 16.34 4.75 13.94
CA THR A 85 15.19 4.83 14.84
C THR A 85 15.56 5.57 16.13
N ALA A 86 14.54 5.92 16.92
CA ALA A 86 14.70 6.59 18.21
C ALA A 86 15.52 5.79 19.24
N ASN A 87 15.66 4.47 19.04
CA ASN A 87 16.40 3.57 19.92
C ASN A 87 17.90 3.54 19.64
N ASP A 88 18.36 4.12 18.53
CA ASP A 88 19.79 4.29 18.27
C ASP A 88 20.40 5.23 19.31
N SER A 89 21.59 4.89 19.83
CA SER A 89 22.21 5.61 20.95
C SER A 89 22.56 7.05 20.60
N ASP A 90 23.00 7.31 19.36
CA ASP A 90 23.35 8.66 18.92
C ASP A 90 22.07 9.49 18.78
N VAL A 91 20.99 8.91 18.25
CA VAL A 91 19.68 9.57 18.13
C VAL A 91 19.09 9.86 19.52
N ALA A 92 19.14 8.91 20.44
CA ALA A 92 18.64 9.08 21.81
C ALA A 92 19.39 10.21 22.55
N ALA A 93 20.69 10.34 22.34
CA ALA A 93 21.52 11.39 22.93
C ALA A 93 21.11 12.81 22.48
N LEU A 94 20.49 12.95 21.29
CA LEU A 94 19.99 14.23 20.79
C LEU A 94 18.74 14.73 21.53
N ARG A 95 18.07 13.88 22.33
CA ARG A 95 16.85 14.20 23.10
C ARG A 95 15.75 14.88 22.25
N LEU A 96 15.57 14.40 21.03
CA LEU A 96 14.52 14.89 20.13
C LEU A 96 13.14 14.51 20.68
N PRO A 97 12.09 15.34 20.47
CA PRO A 97 10.74 15.05 20.93
C PRO A 97 10.05 14.01 20.02
N LEU A 98 10.46 12.74 20.11
CA LEU A 98 9.99 11.66 19.22
C LEU A 98 8.78 10.90 19.77
N ALA A 99 8.52 10.95 21.07
CA ALA A 99 7.43 10.21 21.71
C ALA A 99 6.04 10.50 21.08
N ALA A 100 5.79 11.75 20.69
CA ALA A 100 4.52 12.16 20.08
C ALA A 100 4.32 11.67 18.63
N LEU A 101 5.32 11.03 18.01
CA LEU A 101 5.26 10.54 16.63
C LEU A 101 4.51 9.20 16.50
N GLY A 102 4.27 8.49 17.60
CA GLY A 102 3.65 7.16 17.56
C GLY A 102 4.43 6.18 16.65
N ASP A 103 3.74 5.21 16.07
CA ASP A 103 4.37 4.11 15.34
C ASP A 103 4.69 4.43 13.87
N GLU A 104 4.19 5.55 13.35
CA GLU A 104 4.25 5.88 11.91
C GLU A 104 4.71 7.31 11.63
N GLY A 105 4.78 8.16 12.65
CA GLY A 105 5.28 9.51 12.49
C GLY A 105 6.80 9.54 12.31
N TYR A 106 7.28 10.62 11.75
CA TYR A 106 8.70 10.81 11.44
C TYR A 106 9.15 12.24 11.71
N ARG A 107 10.47 12.40 11.81
CA ARG A 107 11.17 13.66 11.83
C ARG A 107 12.34 13.61 10.84
N VAL A 108 12.49 14.65 10.05
CA VAL A 108 13.64 14.87 9.16
C VAL A 108 14.27 16.20 9.51
N GLY A 109 15.57 16.21 9.80
CA GLY A 109 16.26 17.46 10.12
C GLY A 109 17.78 17.33 10.14
N GLN A 110 18.46 18.48 10.06
CA GLN A 110 19.92 18.51 10.22
C GLN A 110 20.31 18.42 11.69
N VAL A 111 21.26 17.54 11.99
CA VAL A 111 21.82 17.33 13.35
C VAL A 111 23.32 17.13 13.27
N THR A 112 23.99 17.22 14.43
CA THR A 112 25.40 16.89 14.59
C THR A 112 25.52 15.64 15.45
N ILE A 113 26.11 14.58 14.90
CA ILE A 113 26.41 13.34 15.61
C ILE A 113 27.92 13.19 15.70
N GLY A 114 28.46 13.25 16.93
CA GLY A 114 29.88 13.43 17.17
C GLY A 114 30.37 14.74 16.53
N THR A 115 31.26 14.64 15.55
CA THR A 115 31.77 15.78 14.76
C THR A 115 31.12 15.90 13.37
N ARG A 116 30.22 14.98 13.00
CA ARG A 116 29.65 14.89 11.64
C ARG A 116 28.28 15.58 11.60
N ARG A 117 28.12 16.56 10.70
CA ARG A 117 26.80 17.13 10.37
C ARG A 117 26.11 16.23 9.35
N VAL A 118 24.88 15.82 9.66
CA VAL A 118 24.08 14.90 8.82
C VAL A 118 22.64 15.40 8.68
N VAL A 119 21.95 14.96 7.64
CA VAL A 119 20.49 15.00 7.58
C VAL A 119 19.98 13.70 8.19
N LEU A 120 19.37 13.78 9.37
CA LEU A 120 18.78 12.64 10.07
C LEU A 120 17.32 12.46 9.64
N VAL A 121 17.00 11.26 9.17
CA VAL A 121 15.62 10.75 9.03
C VAL A 121 15.39 9.77 10.19
N THR A 122 14.50 10.13 11.11
CA THR A 122 14.25 9.35 12.32
C THR A 122 12.78 9.22 12.68
N ALA A 123 12.45 8.15 13.39
CA ALA A 123 11.12 7.82 13.88
C ALA A 123 11.21 6.80 15.02
N ASN A 124 10.09 6.50 15.69
CA ASN A 124 10.06 5.45 16.71
C ASN A 124 10.16 4.03 16.11
N THR A 125 9.81 3.87 14.83
CA THR A 125 9.84 2.58 14.11
C THR A 125 10.45 2.73 12.73
N ASP A 126 10.87 1.61 12.12
CA ASP A 126 11.40 1.59 10.76
C ASP A 126 10.38 2.10 9.72
N ARG A 127 9.08 1.84 9.94
CA ARG A 127 8.01 2.32 9.04
C ARG A 127 7.91 3.84 9.04
N GLY A 128 8.07 4.47 10.21
CA GLY A 128 8.17 5.93 10.27
C GLY A 128 9.42 6.44 9.55
N VAL A 129 10.57 5.76 9.67
CA VAL A 129 11.78 6.11 8.91
C VAL A 129 11.53 6.02 7.40
N LEU A 130 10.86 4.97 6.92
CA LEU A 130 10.47 4.83 5.52
C LEU A 130 9.59 6.00 5.03
N TYR A 131 8.56 6.37 5.79
CA TYR A 131 7.70 7.50 5.44
C TYR A 131 8.46 8.84 5.49
N GLY A 132 9.40 8.99 6.42
CA GLY A 132 10.31 10.14 6.49
C GLY A 132 11.23 10.24 5.27
N SER A 133 11.74 9.12 4.77
CA SER A 133 12.55 9.05 3.54
C SER A 133 11.75 9.51 2.33
N PHE A 134 10.51 9.02 2.15
CA PHE A 134 9.63 9.52 1.09
C PHE A 134 9.25 10.99 1.26
N ALA A 135 9.08 11.47 2.50
CA ALA A 135 8.84 12.87 2.77
C ALA A 135 10.02 13.77 2.39
N LEU A 136 11.24 13.32 2.65
CA LEU A 136 12.46 13.98 2.23
C LEU A 136 12.54 14.05 0.69
N LEU A 137 12.30 12.94 0.00
CA LEU A 137 12.29 12.90 -1.47
C LEU A 137 11.22 13.83 -2.04
N ARG A 138 9.99 13.78 -1.51
CA ARG A 138 8.91 14.68 -1.91
C ARG A 138 9.30 16.15 -1.72
N HIS A 139 9.87 16.51 -0.56
CA HIS A 139 10.33 17.88 -0.28
C HIS A 139 11.27 18.38 -1.37
N LEU A 140 12.27 17.56 -1.74
CA LEU A 140 13.22 17.89 -2.80
C LEU A 140 12.59 17.94 -4.19
N GLN A 141 11.73 16.97 -4.54
CA GLN A 141 11.00 16.96 -5.81
C GLN A 141 10.11 18.21 -5.98
N THR A 142 9.62 18.77 -4.88
CA THR A 142 8.83 20.02 -4.89
C THR A 142 9.67 21.29 -4.75
N GLY A 143 10.99 21.21 -4.91
CA GLY A 143 11.89 22.37 -4.92
C GLY A 143 12.40 22.81 -3.53
N GLY A 144 12.17 22.01 -2.49
CA GLY A 144 12.70 22.27 -1.16
C GLY A 144 14.22 22.11 -1.07
N SER A 145 14.86 22.85 -0.17
CA SER A 145 16.30 22.72 0.12
C SER A 145 16.55 21.84 1.36
N LEU A 146 17.73 21.21 1.42
CA LEU A 146 18.23 20.57 2.64
C LEU A 146 18.67 21.59 3.70
N ASP A 147 18.90 22.85 3.31
CA ASP A 147 19.26 23.92 4.22
C ASP A 147 18.15 24.19 5.22
N ARG A 148 18.44 24.02 6.51
CA ARG A 148 17.47 24.19 7.60
C ARG A 148 16.22 23.32 7.45
N ILE A 149 16.32 22.17 6.77
CA ILE A 149 15.23 21.21 6.67
C ILE A 149 14.74 20.81 8.07
N ALA A 150 13.42 20.85 8.25
CA ALA A 150 12.74 20.51 9.50
C ALA A 150 11.34 19.99 9.17
N LEU A 151 11.25 18.71 8.82
CA LEU A 151 9.98 18.03 8.55
C LEU A 151 9.58 17.23 9.78
N THR A 152 8.31 17.28 10.17
CA THR A 152 7.74 16.41 11.20
C THR A 152 6.28 16.14 10.86
N SER A 153 5.86 14.89 10.89
CA SER A 153 4.48 14.52 10.58
C SER A 153 4.11 13.22 11.29
N THR A 154 2.81 13.06 11.57
CA THR A 154 2.20 11.82 12.07
C THR A 154 0.87 11.61 11.36
N PRO A 155 0.52 10.37 10.95
CA PRO A 155 -0.78 10.12 10.35
C PRO A 155 -1.92 10.39 11.35
N ARG A 156 -3.03 10.92 10.86
CA ARG A 156 -4.26 11.17 11.64
C ARG A 156 -5.24 9.99 11.59
N VAL A 157 -5.11 9.13 10.59
CA VAL A 157 -5.97 7.96 10.37
C VAL A 157 -5.09 6.72 10.46
N LYS A 158 -5.47 5.78 11.34
CA LYS A 158 -4.68 4.56 11.61
C LYS A 158 -4.66 3.59 10.43
N LEU A 159 -5.82 3.39 9.79
CA LEU A 159 -6.00 2.49 8.65
C LEU A 159 -6.14 3.31 7.37
N ARG A 160 -5.16 3.18 6.47
CA ARG A 160 -5.11 3.89 5.19
C ARG A 160 -4.97 2.83 4.12
N VAL A 161 -6.12 2.29 3.72
CA VAL A 161 -6.23 1.04 2.97
C VAL A 161 -6.80 1.30 1.58
N LEU A 162 -6.27 0.60 0.57
CA LEU A 162 -6.88 0.54 -0.76
C LEU A 162 -7.69 -0.74 -0.94
N ASP A 163 -8.87 -0.62 -1.54
CA ASP A 163 -9.73 -1.75 -1.88
C ASP A 163 -9.65 -2.02 -3.40
N HIS A 164 -9.28 -3.24 -3.77
CA HIS A 164 -9.23 -3.67 -5.17
C HIS A 164 -10.46 -4.51 -5.50
N TRP A 165 -11.25 -4.07 -6.48
CA TRP A 165 -12.43 -4.81 -6.94
C TRP A 165 -12.07 -5.84 -8.01
N ASP A 166 -11.04 -6.62 -7.69
CA ASP A 166 -10.35 -7.49 -8.63
C ASP A 166 -10.89 -8.91 -8.51
N ASN A 167 -11.38 -9.46 -9.61
CA ASN A 167 -11.78 -10.85 -9.68
C ASN A 167 -10.54 -11.73 -9.83
N LEU A 168 -10.68 -13.00 -9.43
CA LEU A 168 -9.58 -13.97 -9.49
C LEU A 168 -9.18 -14.35 -10.92
N ASP A 169 -10.03 -14.06 -11.91
CA ASP A 169 -9.77 -14.24 -13.34
C ASP A 169 -8.99 -13.07 -13.97
N GLY A 170 -8.66 -12.03 -13.19
CA GLY A 170 -7.92 -10.85 -13.63
C GLY A 170 -8.79 -9.69 -14.13
N VAL A 171 -10.12 -9.86 -14.24
CA VAL A 171 -11.03 -8.75 -14.58
C VAL A 171 -11.29 -7.89 -13.35
N VAL A 172 -11.23 -6.56 -13.51
CA VAL A 172 -11.52 -5.60 -12.43
C VAL A 172 -12.95 -5.07 -12.58
N GLU A 173 -13.79 -5.28 -11.56
CA GLU A 173 -15.13 -4.73 -11.52
C GLU A 173 -15.06 -3.20 -11.37
N ARG A 174 -15.67 -2.48 -12.33
CA ARG A 174 -15.50 -1.02 -12.49
C ARG A 174 -14.05 -0.60 -12.73
N GLY A 175 -13.24 -1.48 -13.32
CA GLY A 175 -11.88 -1.18 -13.74
C GLY A 175 -11.82 -0.47 -15.09
N TYR A 176 -11.11 0.66 -15.14
CA TYR A 176 -10.90 1.47 -16.35
C TYR A 176 -9.42 1.61 -16.72
N ALA A 177 -8.54 0.87 -16.04
CA ALA A 177 -7.09 0.97 -16.15
C ALA A 177 -6.40 -0.34 -16.57
N GLY A 178 -7.16 -1.28 -17.14
CA GLY A 178 -6.67 -2.60 -17.55
C GLY A 178 -7.04 -3.72 -16.58
N ALA A 179 -6.32 -4.83 -16.72
CA ALA A 179 -6.49 -6.02 -15.88
C ALA A 179 -5.94 -5.81 -14.46
N SER A 180 -6.30 -6.72 -13.55
CA SER A 180 -5.75 -6.78 -12.20
C SER A 180 -4.23 -6.81 -12.25
N LEU A 181 -3.61 -6.13 -11.28
CA LEU A 181 -2.16 -6.25 -11.08
C LEU A 181 -1.79 -7.67 -10.63
N TRP A 182 -2.67 -8.35 -9.89
CA TRP A 182 -2.38 -9.65 -9.29
C TRP A 182 -2.46 -10.75 -10.34
N ASP A 183 -1.31 -11.23 -10.80
CA ASP A 183 -1.26 -12.38 -11.69
C ASP A 183 -1.40 -13.66 -10.87
N TRP A 184 -2.66 -13.99 -10.54
CA TRP A 184 -2.99 -15.17 -9.75
C TRP A 184 -2.54 -16.47 -10.43
N TRP A 185 -2.28 -16.50 -11.73
CA TRP A 185 -1.87 -17.72 -12.42
C TRP A 185 -0.42 -18.08 -12.19
N THR A 186 0.46 -17.07 -12.15
CA THR A 186 1.91 -17.28 -12.00
C THR A 186 2.40 -17.15 -10.55
N LEU A 187 1.63 -16.50 -9.68
CA LEU A 187 1.87 -16.53 -8.24
C LEU A 187 1.73 -17.96 -7.69
N PRO A 188 2.49 -18.35 -6.64
CA PRO A 188 3.52 -17.58 -5.97
C PRO A 188 4.91 -17.65 -6.64
N ASP A 189 5.05 -18.43 -7.71
CA ASP A 189 6.33 -18.80 -8.32
C ASP A 189 7.00 -17.61 -9.03
N PHE A 190 6.20 -16.75 -9.68
CA PHE A 190 6.66 -15.50 -10.26
C PHE A 190 6.10 -14.31 -9.49
N ARG A 191 7.00 -13.40 -9.09
CA ARG A 191 6.67 -12.13 -8.42
C ARG A 191 7.01 -11.00 -9.37
N ASP A 192 6.01 -10.45 -10.06
CA ASP A 192 6.20 -9.34 -11.00
C ASP A 192 6.85 -8.15 -10.28
N PRO A 193 7.93 -7.55 -10.81
CA PRO A 193 8.54 -6.33 -10.26
C PRO A 193 7.54 -5.19 -10.00
N ARG A 194 6.45 -5.12 -10.75
CA ARG A 194 5.35 -4.17 -10.54
C ARG A 194 4.71 -4.24 -9.16
N TYR A 195 4.79 -5.39 -8.47
CA TYR A 195 4.33 -5.51 -7.08
C TYR A 195 5.16 -4.66 -6.13
N THR A 196 6.47 -4.59 -6.38
CA THR A 196 7.37 -3.72 -5.62
C THR A 196 7.07 -2.26 -5.94
N ASP A 197 6.85 -1.92 -7.21
CA ASP A 197 6.54 -0.53 -7.61
C ASP A 197 5.16 -0.07 -7.08
N TYR A 198 4.17 -0.97 -7.06
CA TYR A 198 2.89 -0.73 -6.37
C TYR A 198 3.12 -0.42 -4.89
N ALA A 199 3.93 -1.22 -4.19
CA ALA A 199 4.22 -1.01 -2.78
C ALA A 199 4.96 0.32 -2.53
N ARG A 200 5.93 0.67 -3.40
CA ARG A 200 6.66 1.95 -3.38
C ARG A 200 5.72 3.13 -3.52
N ALA A 201 4.86 3.13 -4.55
CA ALA A 201 3.92 4.20 -4.81
C ALA A 201 2.99 4.43 -3.61
N ASN A 202 2.41 3.35 -3.06
CA ASN A 202 1.52 3.41 -1.92
C ASN A 202 2.20 3.87 -0.63
N ALA A 203 3.38 3.32 -0.31
CA ALA A 203 4.13 3.73 0.88
C ALA A 203 4.58 5.20 0.82
N SER A 204 4.84 5.74 -0.37
CA SER A 204 5.25 7.13 -0.55
C SER A 204 4.21 8.17 -0.10
N ILE A 205 2.93 7.78 -0.12
CA ILE A 205 1.79 8.56 0.36
C ILE A 205 1.21 8.00 1.68
N GLY A 206 1.91 7.05 2.29
CA GLY A 206 1.59 6.51 3.61
C GLY A 206 0.46 5.49 3.65
N ILE A 207 -0.01 4.95 2.52
CA ILE A 207 -0.94 3.80 2.52
C ILE A 207 -0.28 2.64 3.26
N ASN A 208 -1.02 1.98 4.15
CA ASN A 208 -0.51 0.92 5.03
C ASN A 208 -1.33 -0.37 4.99
N GLY A 209 -2.27 -0.47 4.06
CA GLY A 209 -3.00 -1.70 3.80
C GLY A 209 -3.55 -1.79 2.39
N THR A 210 -3.83 -3.02 1.96
CA THR A 210 -4.49 -3.28 0.68
C THR A 210 -5.39 -4.51 0.79
N VAL A 211 -6.63 -4.41 0.32
CA VAL A 211 -7.54 -5.55 0.14
C VAL A 211 -7.37 -6.05 -1.29
N LEU A 212 -6.94 -7.30 -1.47
CA LEU A 212 -6.46 -7.79 -2.78
C LEU A 212 -7.58 -8.16 -3.75
N ASN A 213 -8.77 -8.48 -3.25
CA ASN A 213 -9.82 -9.10 -4.05
C ASN A 213 -11.17 -8.41 -3.87
N ASN A 214 -12.01 -8.61 -4.89
CA ASN A 214 -13.32 -8.01 -4.99
C ASN A 214 -14.21 -8.28 -3.76
N VAL A 215 -14.94 -7.24 -3.34
CA VAL A 215 -15.98 -7.31 -2.31
C VAL A 215 -17.12 -8.26 -2.67
N ASN A 216 -17.37 -8.48 -3.96
CA ASN A 216 -18.21 -9.59 -4.46
C ASN A 216 -17.43 -10.91 -4.39
N ALA A 217 -17.03 -11.26 -3.17
CA ALA A 217 -15.99 -12.23 -2.89
C ALA A 217 -16.35 -13.66 -3.34
N LYS A 218 -15.34 -14.37 -3.83
CA LYS A 218 -15.39 -15.81 -4.13
C LYS A 218 -14.73 -16.59 -3.00
N ALA A 219 -15.36 -17.67 -2.54
CA ALA A 219 -14.81 -18.52 -1.48
C ALA A 219 -13.40 -19.01 -1.85
N GLU A 220 -13.16 -19.26 -3.13
CA GLU A 220 -11.88 -19.74 -3.66
C GLU A 220 -10.66 -18.92 -3.24
N SER A 221 -10.82 -17.62 -2.99
CA SER A 221 -9.77 -16.75 -2.43
C SER A 221 -9.24 -17.18 -1.05
N LEU A 222 -9.99 -18.04 -0.33
CA LEU A 222 -9.65 -18.58 0.99
C LEU A 222 -9.13 -20.04 0.93
N THR A 223 -8.86 -20.57 -0.27
CA THR A 223 -8.24 -21.88 -0.43
C THR A 223 -6.72 -21.80 -0.21
N ALA A 224 -6.10 -22.91 0.18
CA ALA A 224 -4.65 -22.94 0.43
C ALA A 224 -3.79 -22.41 -0.75
N PRO A 225 -4.09 -22.72 -2.03
CA PRO A 225 -3.36 -22.14 -3.16
C PRO A 225 -3.46 -20.61 -3.23
N TYR A 226 -4.64 -20.04 -3.02
CA TYR A 226 -4.82 -18.58 -3.05
C TYR A 226 -4.22 -17.90 -1.81
N ILE A 227 -4.25 -18.54 -0.65
CA ILE A 227 -3.55 -18.06 0.55
C ILE A 227 -2.04 -18.00 0.30
N ALA A 228 -1.46 -19.01 -0.36
CA ALA A 228 -0.03 -19.00 -0.73
C ALA A 228 0.30 -17.86 -1.72
N LYS A 229 -0.59 -17.59 -2.69
CA LYS A 229 -0.44 -16.47 -3.63
C LYS A 229 -0.52 -15.11 -2.91
N ALA A 230 -1.49 -14.95 -2.01
CA ALA A 230 -1.62 -13.75 -1.17
C ALA A 230 -0.41 -13.57 -0.25
N ALA A 231 0.19 -14.64 0.25
CA ALA A 231 1.40 -14.60 1.06
C ALA A 231 2.61 -14.09 0.26
N ALA A 232 2.76 -14.52 -0.99
CA ALA A 232 3.82 -14.00 -1.86
C ALA A 232 3.69 -12.48 -2.11
N LEU A 233 2.47 -11.96 -2.24
CA LEU A 233 2.23 -10.51 -2.31
C LEU A 233 2.52 -9.83 -0.97
N ALA A 234 2.07 -10.41 0.14
CA ALA A 234 2.33 -9.88 1.49
C ALA A 234 3.84 -9.77 1.77
N ASP A 235 4.65 -10.74 1.32
CA ASP A 235 6.10 -10.70 1.44
C ASP A 235 6.73 -9.50 0.72
N VAL A 236 6.22 -9.16 -0.47
CA VAL A 236 6.68 -7.99 -1.23
C VAL A 236 6.27 -6.69 -0.53
N PHE A 237 5.08 -6.65 0.06
CA PHE A 237 4.48 -5.44 0.64
C PHE A 237 4.96 -5.14 2.06
N ARG A 238 5.35 -6.17 2.82
CA ARG A 238 5.75 -6.08 4.23
C ARG A 238 6.91 -5.11 4.48
N PRO A 239 8.01 -5.11 3.71
CA PRO A 239 9.08 -4.11 3.87
C PRO A 239 8.58 -2.67 3.73
N TYR A 240 7.53 -2.44 2.95
CA TYR A 240 6.92 -1.13 2.73
C TYR A 240 5.87 -0.75 3.78
N GLY A 241 5.65 -1.60 4.79
CA GLY A 241 4.71 -1.35 5.87
C GLY A 241 3.24 -1.50 5.48
N ILE A 242 2.95 -2.23 4.39
CA ILE A 242 1.60 -2.44 3.85
C ILE A 242 1.12 -3.84 4.25
N LYS A 243 0.06 -3.92 5.04
CA LYS A 243 -0.61 -5.19 5.38
C LYS A 243 -1.55 -5.64 4.27
N VAL A 244 -1.63 -6.95 4.05
CA VAL A 244 -2.60 -7.56 3.15
C VAL A 244 -3.89 -7.89 3.90
N TYR A 245 -5.01 -7.63 3.24
CA TYR A 245 -6.37 -7.97 3.67
C TYR A 245 -7.07 -8.73 2.53
N LEU A 246 -8.11 -9.50 2.87
CA LEU A 246 -8.94 -10.18 1.88
C LEU A 246 -10.42 -9.84 2.08
N SER A 247 -11.14 -9.63 0.99
CA SER A 247 -12.60 -9.66 0.99
C SER A 247 -13.07 -11.09 1.28
N ALA A 248 -13.78 -11.29 2.39
CA ALA A 248 -14.25 -12.60 2.82
C ALA A 248 -15.66 -12.87 2.30
N ARG A 249 -15.87 -14.05 1.71
CA ARG A 249 -17.20 -14.54 1.37
C ARG A 249 -17.85 -15.16 2.60
N PHE A 250 -18.94 -14.59 3.09
CA PHE A 250 -19.58 -15.00 4.34
C PHE A 250 -20.01 -16.48 4.36
N SER A 251 -20.48 -17.01 3.22
CA SER A 251 -20.93 -18.40 3.07
C SER A 251 -19.82 -19.43 2.86
N ALA A 252 -18.54 -19.03 2.88
CA ALA A 252 -17.39 -19.92 2.66
C ALA A 252 -17.38 -21.22 3.50
N PRO A 253 -17.91 -21.27 4.75
CA PRO A 253 -18.05 -22.53 5.48
C PRO A 253 -18.86 -23.61 4.74
N ILE A 254 -19.84 -23.21 3.93
CA ILE A 254 -20.63 -24.14 3.10
C ILE A 254 -19.78 -24.60 1.92
N GLU A 255 -19.25 -23.67 1.14
CA GLU A 255 -18.60 -23.98 -0.14
C GLU A 255 -17.25 -24.69 0.03
N LEU A 256 -16.51 -24.39 1.09
CA LEU A 256 -15.18 -24.97 1.35
C LEU A 256 -15.14 -25.91 2.55
N GLY A 257 -16.01 -25.69 3.54
CA GLY A 257 -16.06 -26.51 4.76
C GLY A 257 -17.04 -27.68 4.68
N GLY A 258 -17.95 -27.69 3.69
CA GLY A 258 -19.00 -28.69 3.59
C GLY A 258 -20.07 -28.59 4.69
N LEU A 259 -20.12 -27.47 5.42
CA LEU A 259 -21.16 -27.23 6.40
C LEU A 259 -22.51 -27.03 5.70
N LYS A 260 -23.59 -27.36 6.40
CA LYS A 260 -24.97 -27.17 5.89
C LYS A 260 -25.48 -25.74 6.06
N THR A 261 -24.73 -24.89 6.74
CA THR A 261 -25.12 -23.53 7.12
C THR A 261 -23.90 -22.61 7.20
N ALA A 262 -24.14 -21.30 7.14
CA ALA A 262 -23.18 -20.26 7.50
C ALA A 262 -23.77 -19.31 8.57
N ASP A 263 -24.72 -19.79 9.39
CA ASP A 263 -25.26 -19.06 10.54
C ASP A 263 -24.10 -18.71 11.50
N PRO A 264 -23.83 -17.41 11.76
CA PRO A 264 -22.72 -17.01 12.62
C PRO A 264 -22.87 -17.44 14.09
N LEU A 265 -24.06 -17.87 14.52
CA LEU A 265 -24.27 -18.42 15.86
C LEU A 265 -24.14 -19.95 15.92
N ASP A 266 -23.93 -20.62 14.78
CA ASP A 266 -23.61 -22.05 14.76
C ASP A 266 -22.14 -22.27 15.21
N PRO A 267 -21.89 -23.08 16.26
CA PRO A 267 -20.54 -23.30 16.76
C PRO A 267 -19.57 -23.90 15.71
N GLN A 268 -20.06 -24.68 14.75
CA GLN A 268 -19.23 -25.25 13.69
C GLN A 268 -18.79 -24.17 12.69
N VAL A 269 -19.66 -23.19 12.42
CA VAL A 269 -19.32 -22.04 11.56
C VAL A 269 -18.25 -21.18 12.21
N ALA A 270 -18.42 -20.86 13.50
CA ALA A 270 -17.41 -20.11 14.27
C ALA A 270 -16.06 -20.87 14.33
N ALA A 271 -16.09 -22.19 14.55
CA ALA A 271 -14.90 -23.03 14.56
C ALA A 271 -14.21 -23.07 13.19
N TRP A 272 -14.98 -23.12 12.10
CA TRP A 272 -14.45 -23.08 10.74
C TRP A 272 -13.73 -21.77 10.44
N TRP A 273 -14.35 -20.63 10.77
CA TRP A 273 -13.72 -19.32 10.56
C TRP A 273 -12.47 -19.15 11.41
N LYS A 274 -12.49 -19.60 12.67
CA LYS A 274 -11.28 -19.64 13.49
C LYS A 274 -10.16 -20.43 12.83
N ALA A 275 -10.44 -21.67 12.40
CA ALA A 275 -9.44 -22.52 11.76
C ALA A 275 -8.92 -21.92 10.44
N LYS A 276 -9.79 -21.29 9.65
CA LYS A 276 -9.41 -20.61 8.42
C LYS A 276 -8.55 -19.38 8.69
N SER A 277 -8.88 -18.58 9.70
CA SER A 277 -8.04 -17.48 10.15
C SER A 277 -6.67 -17.99 10.61
N ASP A 278 -6.61 -19.05 11.44
CA ASP A 278 -5.36 -19.67 11.89
C ASP A 278 -4.50 -20.18 10.70
N GLU A 279 -5.12 -20.70 9.64
CA GLU A 279 -4.43 -21.05 8.40
C GLU A 279 -3.82 -19.84 7.70
N ILE A 280 -4.60 -18.76 7.52
CA ILE A 280 -4.14 -17.54 6.88
C ILE A 280 -2.98 -16.93 7.67
N TYR A 281 -3.09 -16.84 9.01
CA TYR A 281 -2.04 -16.27 9.86
C TYR A 281 -0.78 -17.12 9.92
N ARG A 282 -0.86 -18.44 9.71
CA ARG A 282 0.35 -19.26 9.53
C ARG A 282 1.10 -18.92 8.24
N SER A 283 0.39 -18.59 7.17
CA SER A 283 1.00 -18.19 5.89
C SER A 283 1.38 -16.71 5.83
N ILE A 284 0.63 -15.85 6.52
CA ILE A 284 0.78 -14.40 6.55
C ILE A 284 0.69 -13.93 8.01
N PRO A 285 1.78 -14.00 8.78
CA PRO A 285 1.75 -13.72 10.23
C PRO A 285 1.25 -12.33 10.61
N ASP A 286 1.38 -11.36 9.71
CA ASP A 286 0.95 -9.98 9.87
C ASP A 286 -0.30 -9.62 9.06
N PHE A 287 -1.09 -10.63 8.65
CA PHE A 287 -2.35 -10.44 7.94
C PHE A 287 -3.26 -9.42 8.64
N GLY A 288 -3.80 -8.48 7.86
CA GLY A 288 -4.57 -7.37 8.38
C GLY A 288 -5.97 -7.78 8.86
N GLY A 289 -6.59 -8.76 8.21
CA GLY A 289 -7.94 -9.21 8.48
C GLY A 289 -8.84 -9.12 7.25
N PHE A 290 -10.15 -8.98 7.47
CA PHE A 290 -11.15 -9.13 6.41
C PHE A 290 -11.88 -7.84 6.06
N LEU A 291 -12.21 -7.68 4.77
CA LEU A 291 -13.26 -6.78 4.28
C LEU A 291 -14.53 -7.61 4.01
N VAL A 292 -15.71 -7.11 4.36
CA VAL A 292 -16.95 -7.89 4.19
C VAL A 292 -18.05 -7.07 3.54
N LYS A 293 -18.56 -7.55 2.40
CA LYS A 293 -19.86 -7.17 1.82
C LYS A 293 -20.83 -8.32 2.09
N ALA A 294 -21.84 -8.08 2.91
CA ALA A 294 -22.80 -9.09 3.32
C ALA A 294 -24.23 -8.56 3.19
N ASN A 295 -25.17 -9.42 2.77
CA ASN A 295 -26.58 -9.09 2.52
C ASN A 295 -26.78 -7.83 1.67
N SER A 296 -26.02 -7.71 0.59
CA SER A 296 -26.05 -6.55 -0.32
C SER A 296 -25.84 -7.03 -1.75
N GLU A 297 -26.73 -6.66 -2.66
CA GLU A 297 -26.66 -7.00 -4.09
C GLU A 297 -26.45 -8.50 -4.34
N GLY A 298 -27.21 -9.35 -3.63
CA GLY A 298 -27.15 -10.80 -3.74
C GLY A 298 -25.95 -11.46 -3.05
N GLN A 299 -25.10 -10.71 -2.34
CA GLN A 299 -24.03 -11.31 -1.54
C GLN A 299 -24.58 -11.94 -0.25
N PRO A 300 -24.09 -13.14 0.12
CA PRO A 300 -24.56 -13.86 1.30
C PRO A 300 -24.20 -13.12 2.59
N GLY A 301 -24.95 -13.34 3.65
CA GLY A 301 -24.69 -12.69 4.92
C GLY A 301 -25.58 -13.15 6.07
N PRO A 302 -25.38 -12.60 7.28
CA PRO A 302 -26.08 -13.04 8.49
C PRO A 302 -27.62 -12.99 8.40
N ARG A 303 -28.22 -12.09 7.61
CA ARG A 303 -29.69 -12.01 7.48
C ARG A 303 -30.30 -13.24 6.82
N ASP A 304 -29.54 -13.98 6.02
CA ASP A 304 -29.99 -15.24 5.42
C ASP A 304 -30.28 -16.30 6.48
N TYR A 305 -29.76 -16.09 7.69
CA TYR A 305 -29.91 -16.95 8.87
C TYR A 305 -30.67 -16.26 10.01
N HIS A 306 -31.40 -15.18 9.71
CA HIS A 306 -32.12 -14.37 10.70
C HIS A 306 -31.22 -13.79 11.81
N ARG A 307 -29.96 -13.47 11.47
CA ARG A 307 -28.99 -12.83 12.38
C ARG A 307 -28.73 -11.39 12.00
N SER A 308 -28.20 -10.62 12.95
CA SER A 308 -27.81 -9.23 12.72
C SER A 308 -26.42 -9.13 12.07
N HIS A 309 -26.12 -7.97 11.48
CA HIS A 309 -24.77 -7.65 11.03
C HIS A 309 -23.74 -7.69 12.17
N ALA A 310 -24.15 -7.35 13.40
CA ALA A 310 -23.28 -7.45 14.57
C ALA A 310 -22.92 -8.91 14.88
N ASP A 311 -23.87 -9.85 14.79
CA ASP A 311 -23.59 -11.28 15.02
C ASP A 311 -22.57 -11.81 14.00
N GLY A 312 -22.77 -11.48 12.71
CA GLY A 312 -21.86 -11.87 11.64
C GLY A 312 -20.47 -11.25 11.78
N ALA A 313 -20.41 -9.94 12.07
CA ALA A 313 -19.16 -9.23 12.25
C ALA A 313 -18.38 -9.72 13.47
N ASN A 314 -19.06 -9.94 14.59
CA ASN A 314 -18.44 -10.35 15.85
C ASN A 314 -17.89 -11.78 15.78
N MET A 315 -18.55 -12.69 15.06
CA MET A 315 -18.02 -14.03 14.82
C MET A 315 -16.70 -13.98 14.03
N LEU A 316 -16.62 -13.17 12.97
CA LEU A 316 -15.37 -12.98 12.22
C LEU A 316 -14.31 -12.23 13.03
N ALA A 317 -14.71 -11.23 13.83
CA ALA A 317 -13.81 -10.48 14.69
C ALA A 317 -13.17 -11.41 15.73
N ALA A 318 -13.94 -12.31 16.34
CA ALA A 318 -13.43 -13.31 17.27
C ALA A 318 -12.42 -14.28 16.61
N ALA A 319 -12.60 -14.59 15.31
CA ALA A 319 -11.67 -15.45 14.57
C ALA A 319 -10.31 -14.79 14.31
N VAL A 320 -10.27 -13.46 14.11
CA VAL A 320 -9.01 -12.73 13.81
C VAL A 320 -8.38 -12.05 15.03
N ALA A 321 -9.14 -11.83 16.11
CA ALA A 321 -8.68 -11.14 17.32
C ALA A 321 -7.43 -11.76 17.97
N PRO A 322 -7.26 -13.10 18.08
CA PRO A 322 -6.05 -13.70 18.65
C PRO A 322 -4.76 -13.33 17.92
N HIS A 323 -4.87 -12.87 16.67
CA HIS A 323 -3.76 -12.49 15.81
C HIS A 323 -3.64 -10.97 15.60
N GLY A 324 -4.48 -10.18 16.27
CA GLY A 324 -4.50 -8.72 16.12
C GLY A 324 -5.06 -8.22 14.78
N GLY A 325 -5.84 -9.05 14.09
CA GLY A 325 -6.56 -8.65 12.88
C GLY A 325 -7.83 -7.86 13.17
N ILE A 326 -8.40 -7.28 12.11
CA ILE A 326 -9.65 -6.51 12.17
C ILE A 326 -10.66 -7.01 11.14
N VAL A 327 -11.93 -6.60 11.31
CA VAL A 327 -12.98 -6.81 10.31
C VAL A 327 -13.52 -5.45 9.87
N MET A 328 -13.30 -5.12 8.60
CA MET A 328 -13.90 -3.97 7.93
C MET A 328 -15.27 -4.40 7.40
N TRP A 329 -16.32 -4.16 8.17
CA TRP A 329 -17.69 -4.50 7.79
C TRP A 329 -18.35 -3.36 7.00
N ARG A 330 -18.68 -3.58 5.73
CA ARG A 330 -19.23 -2.52 4.87
C ARG A 330 -20.68 -2.22 5.22
N ALA A 331 -20.99 -0.95 5.49
CA ALA A 331 -22.36 -0.49 5.73
C ALA A 331 -23.17 -0.22 4.44
N PHE A 332 -22.65 -0.61 3.27
CA PHE A 332 -23.34 -0.51 1.98
C PHE A 332 -24.37 -1.64 1.84
N VAL A 333 -25.49 -1.49 2.53
CA VAL A 333 -26.59 -2.45 2.60
C VAL A 333 -27.88 -1.75 2.19
N TYR A 334 -28.61 -2.38 1.27
CA TYR A 334 -29.94 -1.99 0.85
C TYR A 334 -30.62 -3.20 0.21
N ALA A 335 -31.95 -3.23 0.24
CA ALA A 335 -32.78 -4.19 -0.47
C ALA A 335 -33.64 -3.44 -1.51
N GLU A 336 -33.61 -3.92 -2.76
CA GLU A 336 -34.46 -3.38 -3.83
C GLU A 336 -35.95 -3.63 -3.61
N THR A 337 -36.27 -4.66 -2.82
CA THR A 337 -37.63 -5.07 -2.46
C THR A 337 -38.18 -4.29 -1.27
N ASP A 338 -37.35 -3.54 -0.56
CA ASP A 338 -37.79 -2.68 0.53
C ASP A 338 -38.42 -1.40 -0.06
N PRO A 339 -39.71 -1.13 0.21
CA PRO A 339 -40.41 0.03 -0.34
C PRO A 339 -39.97 1.37 0.28
N ASP A 340 -39.21 1.36 1.38
CA ASP A 340 -38.66 2.56 1.99
C ASP A 340 -37.49 3.15 1.18
N ASP A 341 -37.29 4.47 1.31
CA ASP A 341 -36.21 5.19 0.64
C ASP A 341 -34.83 4.55 0.87
N ARG A 342 -34.20 4.11 -0.23
CA ARG A 342 -32.86 3.51 -0.26
C ARG A 342 -31.81 4.32 0.50
N ALA A 343 -31.91 5.65 0.51
CA ALA A 343 -30.97 6.51 1.23
C ALA A 343 -31.02 6.31 2.75
N LYS A 344 -32.15 5.86 3.31
CA LYS A 344 -32.33 5.61 4.75
C LYS A 344 -31.84 4.22 5.18
N GLN A 345 -31.85 3.25 4.27
CA GLN A 345 -31.76 1.83 4.64
C GLN A 345 -30.47 1.49 5.41
N ALA A 346 -29.30 1.99 4.98
CA ALA A 346 -28.06 1.76 5.71
C ALA A 346 -28.11 2.30 7.16
N TYR A 347 -28.72 3.47 7.39
CA TYR A 347 -28.90 4.01 8.73
C TYR A 347 -29.87 3.16 9.54
N THR A 348 -31.02 2.79 8.96
CA THR A 348 -32.03 1.96 9.61
C THR A 348 -31.46 0.60 10.04
N GLU A 349 -30.60 0.01 9.21
CA GLU A 349 -29.96 -1.28 9.47
C GLU A 349 -28.89 -1.19 10.58
N PHE A 350 -28.01 -0.18 10.53
CA PHE A 350 -26.85 -0.13 11.43
C PHE A 350 -27.05 0.69 12.70
N LYS A 351 -27.92 1.71 12.72
CA LYS A 351 -28.10 2.54 13.93
C LYS A 351 -28.54 1.72 15.15
N PRO A 352 -29.46 0.75 15.06
CA PRO A 352 -29.84 -0.10 16.20
C PRO A 352 -28.72 -1.04 16.68
N LEU A 353 -27.61 -1.14 15.94
CA LEU A 353 -26.46 -1.98 16.25
C LEU A 353 -25.28 -1.18 16.85
N ASP A 354 -25.44 0.13 17.00
CA ASP A 354 -24.46 0.99 17.66
C ASP A 354 -24.13 0.46 19.07
N GLY A 355 -22.83 0.32 19.37
CA GLY A 355 -22.33 -0.28 20.62
C GLY A 355 -22.38 -1.81 20.70
N LYS A 356 -22.82 -2.53 19.65
CA LYS A 356 -22.89 -4.01 19.64
C LYS A 356 -21.76 -4.69 18.86
N PHE A 357 -20.95 -3.94 18.12
CA PHE A 357 -19.80 -4.47 17.41
C PHE A 357 -18.61 -4.62 18.36
N ALA A 358 -17.85 -5.70 18.19
CA ALA A 358 -16.59 -5.91 18.88
C ALA A 358 -15.58 -4.78 18.56
N PRO A 359 -14.71 -4.43 19.51
CA PRO A 359 -13.73 -3.34 19.35
C PRO A 359 -12.64 -3.63 18.32
#